data_AF-A0AAD9HI96-F1
#
_entry.id   AF-A0AAD9HI96-F1
#
_cell.length_a   1.000
_cell.length_b   1.000
_cell.length_c   1.000
_cell.angle_alpha   90.00
_cell.angle_beta   90.00
_cell.angle_gamma   90.00
#
_symmetry.space_group_name_H-M   'P 1'
#
loop_
_entity.id
_entity.type
_entity.pdbx_description
1 polymer ?
#
loop_
_entity_poly.entity_id
_entity_poly.type
_entity_poly.pdbx_seq_one_letter_code
_entity_poly.pdbx_strand_id
1 'polypeptide(L)'
;MEGAFNHLGNHLLSDSAAAIKAGADDFTGIEPDESFLYGKFGGRGARRRADDDDNQTELYDDDDNDSLTSMPVGAMKDLNLGRPQDEDRELPPHACAYCGIHSPSSVVKCLGCNKWFCSARGNATSSHIVNHLVRARHKEVQLHPESTLGDTVLECYNCGTKNVFLLGFIPAKSDTVVVLLCRQPCAANTSSKDMSWDTSRWQPLIEERAFLTWLVATPSDAEQLRARHLTPPMIAKLEEMWKENATATVADLEKAASIDDDPHPVLLKYDDPYHYQNIFGPLVKMESDYDKKLKEAQSEDGLTVRWDYGLNNKHLVSFELHKIESGDVKLAVGDEMRLRYKGELRPAWEGVGYVIKIPNNQSDEVTLELRKAGNEKTVPTECTHNFSADYVWKATSYDRMQYAMKTFAVDDMSVSGYIFHKLLGHDVAVAPMKTTMPKKYSVPGLPDLNTSQIAAIKAVLSTPLSLIQGPPGTGKTVTSATIIYHLCKMNNGQVLVCAPSNVAVDQLCERIHRTGLKVVRLTAKSREDVESSVSFLALHEQVRMNDSNGELVKLAQLKSDPNA
;
A
#
# COMPACT_ATOMS: atom_id res chain seq x y z
N MET A 1 0.94 10.40 50.53
CA MET A 1 0.11 10.96 49.45
C MET A 1 0.49 10.22 48.18
N GLU A 2 -0.26 9.18 47.88
CA GLU A 2 -0.14 8.42 46.64
C GLU A 2 -1.25 8.84 45.67
N GLY A 3 -1.05 8.58 44.38
CA GLY A 3 -2.11 8.59 43.36
C GLY A 3 -2.31 9.90 42.59
N ALA A 4 -1.83 9.92 41.34
CA ALA A 4 -2.50 10.50 40.16
C ALA A 4 -1.57 10.54 38.92
N PHE A 5 -1.09 9.38 38.46
CA PHE A 5 -0.55 9.23 37.09
C PHE A 5 -1.00 7.89 36.52
N ASN A 6 -2.07 7.90 35.74
CA ASN A 6 -2.47 6.83 34.83
C ASN A 6 -3.37 7.42 33.73
N HIS A 7 -3.44 6.73 32.58
CA HIS A 7 -4.16 7.13 31.35
C HIS A 7 -3.50 8.19 30.47
N LEU A 8 -2.37 7.82 29.85
CA LEU A 8 -2.09 8.23 28.47
C LEU A 8 -2.63 7.13 27.54
N GLY A 9 -3.45 7.51 26.55
CA GLY A 9 -4.08 6.58 25.62
C GLY A 9 -3.10 6.00 24.60
N ASN A 10 -3.32 4.75 24.20
CA ASN A 10 -2.60 4.10 23.12
C ASN A 10 -2.91 4.78 21.78
N HIS A 11 -2.00 5.63 21.29
CA HIS A 11 -1.92 5.89 19.86
C HIS A 11 -1.21 4.72 19.19
N LEU A 12 -1.96 3.97 18.39
CA LEU A 12 -1.45 2.82 17.64
C LEU A 12 -0.32 3.26 16.69
N LEU A 13 0.87 2.73 16.93
CA LEU A 13 1.97 2.79 15.97
C LEU A 13 1.60 1.91 14.77
N SER A 14 1.70 2.47 13.56
CA SER A 14 1.51 1.70 12.34
C SER A 14 2.68 0.74 12.15
N ASP A 15 2.43 -0.57 12.28
CA ASP A 15 3.37 -1.56 11.80
C ASP A 15 3.52 -1.44 10.28
N SER A 16 4.77 -1.46 9.83
CA SER A 16 5.15 -1.63 8.43
C SER A 16 6.43 -2.47 8.41
N ALA A 17 6.29 -3.68 8.93
CA ALA A 17 7.28 -4.74 8.84
C ALA A 17 6.67 -5.90 8.06
N ALA A 18 7.27 -6.24 6.92
CA ALA A 18 6.89 -7.43 6.18
C ALA A 18 7.16 -8.66 7.05
N ALA A 19 6.12 -9.45 7.34
CA ALA A 19 6.25 -10.66 8.12
C ALA A 19 7.01 -11.75 7.32
N ILE A 20 8.32 -11.84 7.54
CA ILE A 20 9.08 -13.04 7.17
C ILE A 20 8.57 -14.18 8.05
N LYS A 21 7.93 -15.18 7.43
CA LYS A 21 7.60 -16.44 8.11
C LYS A 21 8.88 -17.23 8.38
N ALA A 22 9.48 -17.02 9.54
CA ALA A 22 10.31 -18.04 10.16
C ALA A 22 9.38 -19.09 10.77
N GLY A 23 9.42 -20.32 10.27
CA GLY A 23 8.73 -21.44 10.91
C GLY A 23 9.35 -21.73 12.27
N ALA A 24 8.51 -21.89 13.29
CA ALA A 24 8.93 -22.49 14.54
C ALA A 24 8.71 -24.01 14.42
N ASP A 25 9.79 -24.77 14.36
CA ASP A 25 9.80 -26.17 14.76
C ASP A 25 10.62 -26.28 16.05
N ASP A 26 10.09 -27.06 16.99
CA ASP A 26 10.68 -27.29 18.31
C ASP A 26 12.10 -27.87 18.22
N PHE A 27 13.03 -27.33 19.01
CA PHE A 27 13.95 -28.14 19.82
C PHE A 27 14.60 -27.26 20.89
N THR A 28 14.07 -27.34 22.12
CA THR A 28 14.75 -26.82 23.31
C THR A 28 15.51 -27.94 24.02
N GLY A 29 16.76 -27.67 24.42
CA GLY A 29 17.48 -28.50 25.39
C GLY A 29 18.82 -29.02 24.88
N ILE A 30 19.89 -28.30 25.21
CA ILE A 30 21.12 -28.78 25.89
C ILE A 30 22.00 -27.54 26.10
N GLU A 31 22.48 -27.34 27.33
CA GLU A 31 23.42 -26.27 27.68
C GLU A 31 24.85 -26.61 27.19
N PRO A 32 25.72 -25.61 27.01
CA PRO A 32 27.06 -25.83 26.48
C PRO A 32 27.99 -26.37 27.57
N ASP A 33 28.86 -27.32 27.20
CA ASP A 33 30.08 -27.57 27.95
C ASP A 33 31.31 -27.12 27.15
N GLU A 34 32.31 -26.66 27.88
CA GLU A 34 33.55 -26.13 27.36
C GLU A 34 34.38 -27.26 26.71
N SER A 35 35.15 -26.96 25.66
CA SER A 35 36.61 -27.14 25.76
C SER A 35 37.44 -26.77 24.52
N PHE A 36 38.44 -25.93 24.80
CA PHE A 36 39.83 -26.05 24.36
C PHE A 36 40.22 -25.98 22.86
N LEU A 37 40.93 -24.86 22.61
CA LEU A 37 42.20 -24.77 21.88
C LEU A 37 42.21 -24.66 20.34
N TYR A 38 42.62 -23.46 19.91
CA TYR A 38 43.94 -23.27 19.31
C TYR A 38 44.58 -24.48 18.58
N GLY A 39 44.73 -24.33 17.26
CA GLY A 39 46.11 -24.12 16.81
C GLY A 39 46.56 -24.76 15.50
N LYS A 40 46.62 -23.90 14.47
CA LYS A 40 47.89 -23.52 13.80
C LYS A 40 48.51 -24.53 12.79
N PHE A 41 48.89 -23.97 11.64
CA PHE A 41 49.62 -24.58 10.52
C PHE A 41 48.82 -25.65 9.73
N GLY A 42 48.93 -25.74 8.40
CA GLY A 42 49.58 -24.82 7.46
C GLY A 42 50.03 -25.50 6.16
N GLY A 43 49.66 -24.93 5.01
CA GLY A 43 50.46 -24.98 3.78
C GLY A 43 50.31 -26.18 2.82
N ARG A 44 49.83 -25.83 1.61
CA ARG A 44 50.28 -26.31 0.26
C ARG A 44 49.91 -27.72 -0.24
N GLY A 45 49.59 -27.75 -1.56
CA GLY A 45 49.63 -28.94 -2.44
C GLY A 45 48.30 -29.71 -2.47
N ALA A 46 47.42 -29.67 -3.48
CA ALA A 46 47.52 -29.56 -4.95
C ALA A 46 47.96 -30.85 -5.68
N ARG A 47 47.04 -31.41 -6.49
CA ARG A 47 47.18 -32.49 -7.51
C ARG A 47 47.39 -33.91 -6.94
N ARG A 48 47.02 -35.02 -7.61
CA ARG A 48 46.02 -35.38 -8.67
C ARG A 48 46.24 -36.90 -8.91
N ARG A 49 45.19 -37.70 -9.18
CA ARG A 49 45.25 -39.08 -9.75
C ARG A 49 45.92 -40.13 -8.81
N ALA A 50 45.69 -41.44 -8.92
CA ALA A 50 44.78 -42.25 -9.75
C ALA A 50 44.68 -43.69 -9.16
N ASP A 51 43.71 -44.46 -9.67
CA ASP A 51 43.67 -45.93 -9.87
C ASP A 51 43.82 -46.91 -8.68
N ASP A 52 42.79 -47.77 -8.58
CA ASP A 52 42.78 -49.25 -8.43
C ASP A 52 43.30 -49.89 -7.10
N ASP A 53 42.89 -51.09 -6.67
CA ASP A 53 42.11 -52.19 -7.28
C ASP A 53 41.45 -53.09 -6.18
N ASP A 54 40.71 -54.14 -6.56
CA ASP A 54 40.34 -55.35 -5.76
C ASP A 54 39.43 -55.14 -4.50
N ASN A 55 38.57 -56.06 -3.99
CA ASN A 55 38.01 -57.38 -4.33
C ASN A 55 36.81 -57.64 -3.35
N GLN A 56 35.89 -58.63 -3.44
CA GLN A 56 35.70 -59.79 -4.33
C GLN A 56 34.18 -60.17 -4.44
N THR A 57 33.90 -61.21 -5.24
CA THR A 57 32.66 -61.98 -5.53
C THR A 57 31.72 -62.43 -4.39
N GLU A 58 30.42 -62.54 -4.69
CA GLU A 58 29.67 -63.83 -4.67
C GLU A 58 28.42 -63.78 -5.59
N LEU A 59 27.91 -64.95 -6.02
CA LEU A 59 27.01 -65.14 -7.17
C LEU A 59 25.57 -65.55 -6.80
N TYR A 60 24.66 -65.36 -7.78
CA TYR A 60 23.50 -66.19 -8.21
C TYR A 60 22.20 -65.39 -8.42
N ASP A 61 21.87 -65.17 -9.70
CA ASP A 61 20.65 -65.61 -10.44
C ASP A 61 19.30 -65.70 -9.64
N ASP A 62 18.14 -65.29 -10.15
CA ASP A 62 17.70 -65.09 -11.55
C ASP A 62 16.44 -64.17 -11.67
N ASP A 63 16.08 -63.86 -12.93
CA ASP A 63 14.76 -63.46 -13.48
C ASP A 63 14.16 -62.02 -13.37
N ASP A 64 13.70 -61.55 -14.55
CA ASP A 64 12.70 -60.52 -14.91
C ASP A 64 12.87 -59.07 -14.40
N ASN A 65 13.12 -58.03 -15.22
CA ASN A 65 12.91 -57.82 -16.66
C ASN A 65 13.51 -56.45 -17.05
N ASP A 66 13.84 -56.24 -18.33
CA ASP A 66 14.79 -55.23 -18.80
C ASP A 66 14.35 -53.75 -18.69
N SER A 67 15.38 -52.92 -18.50
CA SER A 67 15.32 -51.47 -18.65
C SER A 67 15.87 -51.05 -20.01
N LEU A 68 15.32 -49.98 -20.59
CA LEU A 68 15.99 -49.07 -21.55
C LEU A 68 16.52 -49.67 -22.88
N THR A 69 16.14 -49.08 -24.01
CA THR A 69 16.96 -48.03 -24.65
C THR A 69 16.35 -47.50 -25.96
N SER A 70 16.80 -46.30 -26.32
CA SER A 70 16.48 -45.55 -27.53
C SER A 70 17.19 -46.07 -28.78
N MET A 71 16.60 -45.84 -29.97
CA MET A 71 17.20 -45.71 -31.33
C MET A 71 16.04 -45.46 -32.34
N PRO A 72 16.28 -45.05 -33.61
CA PRO A 72 16.77 -43.73 -34.00
C PRO A 72 15.80 -42.99 -34.97
N VAL A 73 16.13 -41.76 -35.36
CA VAL A 73 15.36 -41.00 -36.36
C VAL A 73 15.51 -41.63 -37.75
N GLY A 74 14.40 -42.08 -38.36
CA GLY A 74 14.37 -42.27 -39.83
C GLY A 74 13.56 -43.41 -40.45
N ALA A 75 12.32 -43.68 -40.04
CA ALA A 75 11.36 -44.40 -40.91
C ALA A 75 9.90 -44.21 -40.47
N MET A 76 9.19 -43.30 -41.15
CA MET A 76 7.75 -43.36 -41.53
C MET A 76 7.27 -41.94 -41.87
N LYS A 77 7.45 -41.57 -43.15
CA LYS A 77 6.41 -40.78 -43.82
C LYS A 77 5.13 -41.63 -43.85
N ASP A 78 3.99 -40.94 -43.93
CA ASP A 78 2.66 -41.52 -44.19
C ASP A 78 1.97 -42.25 -43.02
N LEU A 79 1.96 -41.61 -41.83
CA LEU A 79 0.79 -41.67 -40.94
C LEU A 79 0.30 -40.26 -40.63
N ASN A 80 -0.69 -39.82 -41.42
CA ASN A 80 -1.41 -38.57 -41.24
C ASN A 80 -2.38 -38.66 -40.05
N LEU A 81 -1.82 -38.69 -38.83
CA LEU A 81 -2.58 -38.48 -37.60
C LEU A 81 -2.98 -37.00 -37.55
N GLY A 82 -4.14 -36.70 -38.14
CA GLY A 82 -4.72 -35.37 -38.11
C GLY A 82 -4.84 -34.88 -36.67
N ARG A 83 -4.27 -33.71 -36.39
CA ARG A 83 -4.73 -32.90 -35.27
C ARG A 83 -6.26 -32.79 -35.38
N PRO A 84 -7.02 -32.92 -34.29
CA PRO A 84 -8.35 -32.35 -34.28
C PRO A 84 -8.20 -30.89 -34.72
N GLN A 85 -8.88 -30.52 -35.79
CA GLN A 85 -9.20 -29.12 -36.01
C GLN A 85 -10.20 -28.80 -34.89
N ASP A 86 -9.70 -28.24 -33.79
CA ASP A 86 -10.54 -27.43 -32.92
C ASP A 86 -10.96 -26.23 -33.78
N GLU A 87 -12.05 -26.41 -34.51
CA GLU A 87 -12.87 -25.32 -35.02
C GLU A 87 -13.18 -24.40 -33.84
N ASP A 88 -13.14 -23.07 -34.06
CA ASP A 88 -13.56 -22.07 -33.09
C ASP A 88 -15.06 -22.24 -32.77
N ARG A 89 -15.37 -23.20 -31.90
CA ARG A 89 -16.71 -23.37 -31.34
C ARG A 89 -16.98 -22.22 -30.40
N GLU A 90 -17.70 -21.22 -30.91
CA GLU A 90 -18.19 -20.10 -30.12
C GLU A 90 -18.81 -20.62 -28.82
N LEU A 91 -18.24 -20.17 -27.69
CA LEU A 91 -18.73 -20.56 -26.38
C LEU A 91 -20.17 -20.07 -26.19
N PRO A 92 -21.04 -20.83 -25.49
CA PRO A 92 -22.41 -20.39 -25.20
C PRO A 92 -22.44 -19.00 -24.54
N PRO A 93 -23.47 -18.16 -24.79
CA PRO A 93 -23.56 -16.81 -24.20
C PRO A 93 -23.54 -16.76 -22.67
N HIS A 94 -23.81 -17.90 -22.01
CA HIS A 94 -23.74 -18.06 -20.55
C HIS A 94 -22.40 -18.58 -20.02
N ALA A 95 -21.38 -18.71 -20.87
CA ALA A 95 -20.05 -19.16 -20.47
C ALA A 95 -19.37 -18.17 -19.50
N CYS A 96 -18.63 -18.72 -18.54
CA CYS A 96 -17.90 -17.92 -17.56
C CYS A 96 -16.85 -17.04 -18.27
N ALA A 97 -16.98 -15.72 -18.08
CA ALA A 97 -16.12 -14.70 -18.70
C ALA A 97 -14.61 -14.82 -18.33
N TYR A 98 -14.28 -15.61 -17.31
CA TYR A 98 -12.91 -15.99 -16.97
C TYR A 98 -12.47 -17.28 -17.67
N CYS A 99 -12.99 -18.43 -17.22
CA CYS A 99 -12.45 -19.74 -17.59
C CYS A 99 -13.23 -20.50 -18.68
N GLY A 100 -14.36 -19.96 -19.16
CA GLY A 100 -15.18 -20.58 -20.22
C GLY A 100 -16.11 -21.72 -19.77
N ILE A 101 -16.14 -22.08 -18.48
CA ILE A 101 -17.11 -23.06 -17.95
C ILE A 101 -18.54 -22.56 -18.20
N HIS A 102 -19.37 -23.42 -18.79
CA HIS A 102 -20.71 -23.09 -19.30
C HIS A 102 -21.77 -24.14 -18.90
N SER A 103 -21.55 -24.90 -17.82
CA SER A 103 -22.59 -25.78 -17.28
C SER A 103 -23.71 -24.95 -16.64
N PRO A 104 -24.98 -25.09 -17.08
CA PRO A 104 -26.12 -24.30 -16.59
C PRO A 104 -26.29 -24.26 -15.07
N SER A 105 -26.05 -25.38 -14.39
CA SER A 105 -26.18 -25.48 -12.92
C SER A 105 -25.04 -24.81 -12.16
N SER A 106 -23.95 -24.45 -12.85
CA SER A 106 -22.72 -23.92 -12.25
C SER A 106 -22.39 -22.48 -12.61
N VAL A 107 -23.20 -21.82 -13.44
CA VAL A 107 -23.02 -20.43 -13.87
C VAL A 107 -24.09 -19.49 -13.33
N VAL A 108 -23.67 -18.26 -13.02
CA VAL A 108 -24.48 -17.20 -12.46
C VAL A 108 -24.23 -15.92 -13.23
N LYS A 109 -25.30 -15.21 -13.61
CA LYS A 109 -25.21 -13.92 -14.28
C LYS A 109 -25.10 -12.80 -13.26
N CYS A 110 -24.10 -11.93 -13.40
CA CYS A 110 -24.05 -10.67 -12.65
C CYS A 110 -24.91 -9.63 -13.36
N LEU A 111 -25.90 -9.05 -12.66
CA LEU A 111 -26.79 -8.05 -13.26
C LEU A 111 -26.13 -6.69 -13.48
N GLY A 112 -25.08 -6.36 -12.73
CA GLY A 112 -24.34 -5.09 -12.86
C GLY A 112 -23.58 -4.95 -14.19
N CYS A 113 -23.03 -6.06 -14.72
CA CYS A 113 -22.25 -6.07 -15.97
C CYS A 113 -22.82 -6.96 -17.08
N ASN A 114 -23.93 -7.65 -16.83
CA ASN A 114 -24.56 -8.66 -17.68
C ASN A 114 -23.66 -9.84 -18.12
N LYS A 115 -22.51 -10.06 -17.48
CA LYS A 115 -21.60 -11.20 -17.72
C LYS A 115 -21.93 -12.39 -16.83
N TRP A 116 -21.58 -13.58 -17.30
CA TRP A 116 -21.73 -14.84 -16.56
C TRP A 116 -20.41 -15.28 -15.93
N PHE A 117 -20.49 -15.89 -14.74
CA PHE A 117 -19.35 -16.41 -13.99
C PHE A 117 -19.71 -17.72 -13.31
N CYS A 118 -18.77 -18.65 -13.22
CA CYS A 118 -19.01 -19.94 -12.58
C CYS A 118 -18.71 -19.95 -11.07
N SER A 119 -19.14 -21.02 -10.38
CA SER A 119 -18.83 -21.32 -8.98
C SER A 119 -17.45 -21.96 -8.74
N ALA A 120 -16.71 -22.37 -9.78
CA ALA A 120 -15.35 -22.90 -9.63
C ALA A 120 -14.38 -21.89 -8.99
N ARG A 121 -13.44 -22.40 -8.18
CA ARG A 121 -12.35 -21.63 -7.57
C ARG A 121 -11.09 -21.56 -8.47
N GLY A 122 -10.85 -22.58 -9.30
CA GLY A 122 -9.64 -22.66 -10.12
C GLY A 122 -8.37 -22.52 -9.28
N ASN A 123 -7.44 -21.65 -9.70
CA ASN A 123 -6.23 -21.32 -8.96
C ASN A 123 -6.40 -20.16 -7.94
N ALA A 124 -7.64 -19.76 -7.63
CA ALA A 124 -7.94 -18.65 -6.71
C ALA A 124 -8.54 -19.14 -5.37
N THR A 125 -8.49 -18.28 -4.35
CA THR A 125 -9.03 -18.55 -3.01
C THR A 125 -10.53 -18.24 -2.86
N SER A 126 -11.20 -17.88 -3.95
CA SER A 126 -12.63 -17.57 -4.05
C SER A 126 -13.18 -18.06 -5.38
N SER A 127 -14.50 -18.31 -5.44
CA SER A 127 -15.13 -18.68 -6.71
C SER A 127 -15.10 -17.53 -7.71
N HIS A 128 -15.09 -17.83 -9.01
CA HIS A 128 -15.07 -16.82 -10.07
C HIS A 128 -16.17 -15.75 -9.93
N ILE A 129 -17.41 -16.16 -9.65
CA ILE A 129 -18.52 -15.21 -9.38
C ILE A 129 -18.26 -14.34 -8.15
N VAL A 130 -17.82 -14.89 -7.02
CA VAL A 130 -17.58 -14.10 -5.79
C VAL A 130 -16.38 -13.16 -5.95
N ASN A 131 -15.31 -13.61 -6.60
CA ASN A 131 -14.15 -12.78 -6.94
C ASN A 131 -14.58 -11.58 -7.80
N HIS A 132 -15.45 -11.80 -8.81
CA HIS A 132 -15.98 -10.73 -9.64
C HIS A 132 -16.83 -9.73 -8.86
N LEU A 133 -17.84 -10.21 -8.11
CA LEU A 133 -18.74 -9.34 -7.36
C LEU A 133 -17.98 -8.41 -6.39
N VAL A 134 -16.93 -8.93 -5.73
CA VAL A 134 -16.07 -8.13 -4.84
C VAL A 134 -15.25 -7.08 -5.61
N ARG A 135 -14.61 -7.46 -6.72
CA ARG A 135 -13.73 -6.57 -7.49
C ARG A 135 -14.48 -5.48 -8.24
N ALA A 136 -15.58 -5.83 -8.89
CA ALA A 136 -16.45 -4.90 -9.61
C ALA A 136 -17.44 -4.16 -8.69
N ARG A 137 -17.46 -4.47 -7.38
CA ARG A 137 -18.40 -3.92 -6.37
C ARG A 137 -19.88 -4.18 -6.70
N HIS A 138 -20.17 -5.19 -7.52
CA HIS A 138 -21.51 -5.63 -7.87
C HIS A 138 -22.13 -6.51 -6.78
N LYS A 139 -23.46 -6.49 -6.67
CA LYS A 139 -24.19 -7.10 -5.55
C LYS A 139 -25.36 -7.99 -5.97
N GLU A 140 -25.78 -7.91 -7.22
CA GLU A 140 -27.02 -8.52 -7.73
C GLU A 140 -26.73 -9.60 -8.77
N VAL A 141 -27.43 -10.73 -8.67
CA VAL A 141 -27.23 -11.89 -9.55
C VAL A 141 -28.54 -12.59 -9.93
N GLN A 142 -28.47 -13.32 -11.04
CA GLN A 142 -29.54 -14.12 -11.62
C GLN A 142 -29.00 -15.52 -11.95
N LEU A 143 -29.78 -16.56 -11.63
CA LEU A 143 -29.45 -17.96 -11.94
C LEU A 143 -29.74 -18.28 -13.42
N HIS A 144 -29.19 -19.39 -13.93
CA HIS A 144 -29.49 -19.81 -15.30
C HIS A 144 -30.93 -20.34 -15.43
N PRO A 145 -31.64 -20.11 -16.56
CA PRO A 145 -32.99 -20.63 -16.79
C PRO A 145 -33.13 -22.16 -16.66
N GLU A 146 -32.05 -22.90 -16.93
CA GLU A 146 -31.96 -24.36 -16.79
C GLU A 146 -31.30 -24.81 -15.46
N SER A 147 -31.12 -23.89 -14.51
CA SER A 147 -30.66 -24.22 -13.15
C SER A 147 -31.76 -24.92 -12.34
N THR A 148 -31.39 -25.49 -11.19
CA THR A 148 -32.31 -26.17 -10.25
C THR A 148 -33.45 -25.28 -9.75
N LEU A 149 -33.30 -23.95 -9.82
CA LEU A 149 -34.28 -22.95 -9.40
C LEU A 149 -34.76 -22.05 -10.56
N GLY A 150 -34.45 -22.43 -11.81
CA GLY A 150 -34.85 -21.69 -13.00
C GLY A 150 -34.30 -20.27 -13.11
N ASP A 151 -34.95 -19.44 -13.92
CA ASP A 151 -34.55 -18.04 -14.20
C ASP A 151 -34.91 -17.09 -13.05
N THR A 152 -34.23 -17.26 -11.92
CA THR A 152 -34.54 -16.55 -10.67
C THR A 152 -33.46 -15.52 -10.33
N VAL A 153 -33.89 -14.28 -10.08
CA VAL A 153 -33.06 -13.23 -9.47
C VAL A 153 -33.04 -13.44 -7.95
N LEU A 154 -31.86 -13.44 -7.34
CA LEU A 154 -31.75 -13.67 -5.90
C LEU A 154 -32.09 -12.39 -5.12
N GLU A 155 -33.23 -12.41 -4.44
CA GLU A 155 -33.70 -11.30 -3.60
C GLU A 155 -34.31 -11.76 -2.28
N CYS A 156 -34.34 -10.86 -1.29
CA CYS A 156 -34.98 -11.11 0.00
C CYS A 156 -36.50 -11.07 -0.15
N TYR A 157 -37.18 -12.16 0.23
CA TYR A 157 -38.63 -12.30 0.19
C TYR A 157 -39.39 -11.17 0.92
N ASN A 158 -38.82 -10.64 2.01
CA ASN A 158 -39.50 -9.65 2.86
C ASN A 158 -39.26 -8.18 2.45
N CYS A 159 -38.13 -7.85 1.82
CA CYS A 159 -37.77 -6.45 1.51
C CYS A 159 -37.26 -6.19 0.09
N GLY A 160 -37.20 -7.22 -0.77
CA GLY A 160 -36.73 -7.11 -2.14
C GLY A 160 -35.25 -6.77 -2.31
N THR A 161 -34.43 -6.77 -1.24
CA THR A 161 -32.99 -6.49 -1.40
C THR A 161 -32.30 -7.59 -2.20
N LYS A 162 -31.60 -7.20 -3.26
CA LYS A 162 -30.88 -8.10 -4.20
C LYS A 162 -29.41 -8.31 -3.85
N ASN A 163 -28.96 -7.75 -2.72
CA ASN A 163 -27.55 -7.82 -2.31
C ASN A 163 -27.20 -9.19 -1.74
N VAL A 164 -26.62 -10.07 -2.57
CA VAL A 164 -26.30 -11.46 -2.21
C VAL A 164 -25.39 -11.62 -1.00
N PHE A 165 -24.56 -10.62 -0.68
CA PHE A 165 -23.71 -10.63 0.52
C PHE A 165 -24.50 -10.45 1.83
N LEU A 166 -25.75 -9.98 1.75
CA LEU A 166 -26.66 -9.85 2.89
C LEU A 166 -27.73 -10.94 2.93
N LEU A 167 -27.88 -11.71 1.85
CA LEU A 167 -28.86 -12.78 1.75
C LEU A 167 -28.36 -14.06 2.44
N GLY A 168 -29.30 -14.72 3.09
CA GLY A 168 -29.17 -16.09 3.56
C GLY A 168 -30.51 -16.81 3.41
N PHE A 169 -30.50 -18.10 3.64
CA PHE A 169 -31.70 -18.93 3.62
C PHE A 169 -32.08 -19.38 5.03
N ILE A 170 -33.37 -19.66 5.23
CA ILE A 170 -33.89 -20.41 6.38
C ILE A 170 -34.55 -21.68 5.83
N PRO A 171 -34.22 -22.88 6.33
CA PRO A 171 -34.92 -24.11 5.98
C PRO A 171 -36.32 -24.15 6.62
N ALA A 172 -37.34 -24.47 5.83
CA ALA A 172 -38.69 -24.71 6.35
C ALA A 172 -38.77 -26.04 7.15
N LYS A 173 -39.89 -26.28 7.83
CA LYS A 173 -40.15 -27.54 8.57
C LYS A 173 -40.30 -28.77 7.65
N SER A 174 -40.40 -28.56 6.34
CA SER A 174 -40.24 -29.58 5.30
C SER A 174 -39.01 -29.22 4.48
N ASP A 175 -38.06 -30.16 4.36
CA ASP A 175 -36.71 -29.94 3.81
C ASP A 175 -36.66 -29.54 2.32
N THR A 176 -37.81 -29.37 1.67
CA THR A 176 -37.96 -29.01 0.25
C THR A 176 -38.23 -27.53 -0.02
N VAL A 177 -38.43 -26.70 1.02
CA VAL A 177 -38.73 -25.26 0.86
C VAL A 177 -37.71 -24.43 1.65
N VAL A 178 -37.07 -23.50 0.96
CA VAL A 178 -36.13 -22.52 1.54
C VAL A 178 -36.63 -21.11 1.29
N VAL A 179 -36.46 -20.22 2.26
CA VAL A 179 -36.84 -18.80 2.13
C VAL A 179 -35.62 -17.92 2.23
N LEU A 180 -35.43 -17.04 1.24
CA LEU A 180 -34.33 -16.09 1.20
C LEU A 180 -34.67 -14.84 2.01
N LEU A 181 -33.87 -14.54 3.04
CA LEU A 181 -34.03 -13.35 3.88
C LEU A 181 -32.70 -12.62 4.11
N CYS A 182 -32.79 -11.30 4.21
CA CYS A 182 -31.68 -10.44 4.57
C CYS A 182 -31.29 -10.63 6.05
N ARG A 183 -29.99 -10.70 6.37
CA ARG A 183 -29.52 -10.89 7.77
C ARG A 183 -30.06 -9.84 8.73
N GLN A 184 -30.11 -8.59 8.29
CA GLN A 184 -30.63 -7.43 9.03
C GLN A 184 -31.38 -6.50 8.06
N PRO A 185 -32.60 -6.04 8.39
CA PRO A 185 -33.39 -6.35 9.58
C PRO A 185 -34.19 -7.67 9.48
N CYS A 186 -34.29 -8.29 8.29
CA CYS A 186 -35.32 -9.29 7.98
C CYS A 186 -35.27 -10.55 8.85
N ALA A 187 -34.08 -11.16 9.00
CA ALA A 187 -33.91 -12.36 9.81
C ALA A 187 -33.83 -12.07 11.32
N ALA A 188 -33.52 -10.84 11.72
CA ALA A 188 -33.33 -10.50 13.13
C ALA A 188 -34.57 -9.91 13.81
N ASN A 189 -35.51 -9.34 13.04
CA ASN A 189 -36.68 -8.66 13.59
C ASN A 189 -37.89 -9.60 13.66
N THR A 190 -38.08 -10.24 14.81
CA THR A 190 -39.13 -11.25 15.10
C THR A 190 -40.58 -10.72 15.11
N SER A 191 -40.82 -9.49 14.63
CA SER A 191 -42.09 -8.75 14.84
C SER A 191 -43.02 -8.68 13.62
N SER A 192 -42.61 -9.20 12.45
CA SER A 192 -43.49 -9.34 11.28
C SER A 192 -44.50 -10.47 11.49
N LYS A 193 -45.79 -10.13 11.57
CA LYS A 193 -46.86 -10.96 12.17
C LYS A 193 -47.29 -12.23 11.42
N ASP A 194 -46.83 -12.47 10.19
CA ASP A 194 -47.51 -13.40 9.28
C ASP A 194 -46.79 -14.74 8.96
N MET A 195 -45.60 -15.03 9.52
CA MET A 195 -44.95 -16.32 9.23
C MET A 195 -44.00 -16.83 10.32
N SER A 196 -44.16 -18.11 10.70
CA SER A 196 -43.42 -18.76 11.81
C SER A 196 -42.06 -19.35 11.41
N TRP A 197 -41.19 -18.52 10.84
CA TRP A 197 -39.82 -18.93 10.47
C TRP A 197 -38.91 -19.01 11.71
N ASP A 198 -38.13 -20.09 11.82
CA ASP A 198 -37.11 -20.24 12.86
C ASP A 198 -35.84 -19.47 12.45
N THR A 199 -35.80 -18.19 12.80
CA THR A 199 -34.70 -17.29 12.45
C THR A 199 -33.35 -17.64 13.06
N SER A 200 -33.31 -18.54 14.05
CA SER A 200 -32.06 -19.07 14.60
C SER A 200 -31.28 -19.94 13.59
N ARG A 201 -31.96 -20.44 12.54
CA ARG A 201 -31.39 -21.31 11.49
C ARG A 201 -30.92 -20.55 10.24
N TRP A 202 -30.85 -19.22 10.28
CA TRP A 202 -30.40 -18.44 9.13
C TRP A 202 -28.94 -18.77 8.78
N GLN A 203 -28.69 -19.11 7.51
CA GLN A 203 -27.36 -19.40 6.97
C GLN A 203 -27.08 -18.54 5.73
N PRO A 204 -25.87 -17.98 5.55
CA PRO A 204 -25.56 -17.09 4.42
C PRO A 204 -25.57 -17.85 3.09
N LEU A 205 -25.94 -17.18 1.99
CA LEU A 205 -25.87 -17.78 0.64
C LEU A 205 -24.44 -17.92 0.09
N ILE A 206 -23.49 -17.22 0.71
CA ILE A 206 -22.07 -17.26 0.37
C ILE A 206 -21.29 -17.73 1.60
N GLU A 207 -20.61 -18.87 1.47
CA GLU A 207 -19.77 -19.48 2.49
C GLU A 207 -18.40 -19.82 1.88
N GLU A 208 -17.32 -19.69 2.65
CA GLU A 208 -15.94 -19.86 2.17
C GLU A 208 -15.59 -19.13 0.84
N ARG A 209 -16.21 -17.96 0.58
CA ARG A 209 -16.06 -17.20 -0.67
C ARG A 209 -16.56 -17.95 -1.92
N ALA A 210 -17.55 -18.83 -1.78
CA ALA A 210 -18.33 -19.43 -2.87
C ALA A 210 -19.83 -19.41 -2.55
N PHE A 211 -20.70 -19.56 -3.56
CA PHE A 211 -22.12 -19.81 -3.29
C PHE A 211 -22.34 -21.24 -2.79
N LEU A 212 -23.39 -21.46 -2.01
CA LEU A 212 -23.80 -22.80 -1.55
C LEU A 212 -24.02 -23.75 -2.73
N THR A 213 -23.55 -25.00 -2.60
CA THR A 213 -23.49 -25.98 -3.71
C THR A 213 -24.85 -26.44 -4.22
N TRP A 214 -25.90 -26.38 -3.39
CA TRP A 214 -27.28 -26.67 -3.81
C TRP A 214 -27.92 -25.52 -4.61
N LEU A 215 -27.41 -24.30 -4.43
CA LEU A 215 -27.87 -23.08 -5.10
C LEU A 215 -27.11 -22.84 -6.41
N VAL A 216 -25.81 -23.11 -6.41
CA VAL A 216 -24.95 -23.09 -7.60
C VAL A 216 -24.00 -24.29 -7.52
N ALA A 217 -24.24 -25.31 -8.35
CA ALA A 217 -23.46 -26.54 -8.34
C ALA A 217 -21.99 -26.26 -8.67
N THR A 218 -21.06 -26.94 -8.02
CA THR A 218 -19.63 -26.91 -8.40
C THR A 218 -19.42 -27.66 -9.71
N PRO A 219 -18.70 -27.12 -10.71
CA PRO A 219 -18.36 -27.86 -11.93
C PRO A 219 -17.56 -29.11 -11.62
N SER A 220 -17.74 -30.15 -12.43
CA SER A 220 -16.99 -31.39 -12.30
C SER A 220 -15.49 -31.18 -12.54
N ASP A 221 -14.65 -32.04 -11.96
CA ASP A 221 -13.20 -31.97 -12.14
C ASP A 221 -12.80 -32.05 -13.62
N ALA A 222 -13.54 -32.83 -14.41
CA ALA A 222 -13.33 -32.96 -15.86
C ALA A 222 -13.69 -31.66 -16.63
N GLU A 223 -14.57 -30.81 -16.11
CA GLU A 223 -14.83 -29.47 -16.68
C GLU A 223 -13.78 -28.47 -16.22
N GLN A 224 -13.37 -28.51 -14.94
CA GLN A 224 -12.35 -27.62 -14.39
C GLN A 224 -10.97 -27.87 -15.01
N LEU A 225 -10.60 -29.12 -15.30
CA LEU A 225 -9.35 -29.48 -15.99
C LEU A 225 -9.29 -28.92 -17.42
N ARG A 226 -10.43 -28.94 -18.13
CA ARG A 226 -10.58 -28.46 -19.52
C ARG A 226 -10.86 -26.95 -19.63
N ALA A 227 -11.15 -26.28 -18.53
CA ALA A 227 -11.39 -24.85 -18.49
C ALA A 227 -10.10 -24.05 -18.71
N ARG A 228 -10.21 -22.79 -19.12
CA ARG A 228 -9.04 -21.89 -19.24
C ARG A 228 -8.49 -21.57 -17.85
N HIS A 229 -7.24 -21.95 -17.61
CA HIS A 229 -6.52 -21.71 -16.36
C HIS A 229 -5.97 -20.28 -16.30
N LEU A 230 -6.73 -19.37 -15.67
CA LEU A 230 -6.27 -18.00 -15.39
C LEU A 230 -5.60 -17.91 -14.02
N THR A 231 -4.48 -17.19 -13.96
CA THR A 231 -3.83 -16.85 -12.68
C THR A 231 -4.57 -15.69 -12.00
N PRO A 232 -4.49 -15.55 -10.65
CA PRO A 232 -5.13 -14.42 -9.95
C PRO A 232 -4.69 -13.02 -10.45
N PRO A 233 -3.42 -12.77 -10.86
CA PRO A 233 -3.03 -11.52 -11.52
C PRO A 233 -3.71 -11.30 -12.88
N MET A 234 -3.84 -12.33 -13.73
CA MET A 234 -4.54 -12.20 -15.02
C MET A 234 -6.01 -11.83 -14.82
N ILE A 235 -6.69 -12.43 -13.83
CA ILE A 235 -8.07 -12.06 -13.48
C ILE A 235 -8.14 -10.60 -12.99
N ALA A 236 -7.16 -10.14 -12.21
CA ALA A 236 -7.12 -8.75 -11.74
C ALA A 236 -6.92 -7.75 -12.90
N LYS A 237 -6.01 -8.03 -13.84
CA LYS A 237 -5.76 -7.19 -15.02
C LYS A 237 -6.96 -7.18 -15.98
N LEU A 238 -7.67 -8.30 -16.15
CA LEU A 238 -8.91 -8.35 -16.93
C LEU A 238 -10.04 -7.52 -16.32
N GLU A 239 -10.23 -7.58 -15.01
CA GLU A 239 -11.20 -6.74 -14.27
C GLU A 239 -10.85 -5.25 -14.32
N GLU A 240 -9.57 -4.90 -14.44
CA GLU A 240 -9.16 -3.52 -14.71
C GLU A 240 -9.48 -3.10 -16.14
N MET A 241 -9.17 -3.94 -17.13
CA MET A 241 -9.51 -3.69 -18.55
C MET A 241 -11.03 -3.48 -18.72
N TRP A 242 -11.89 -4.21 -17.99
CA TRP A 242 -13.34 -4.04 -18.05
C TRP A 242 -13.87 -2.70 -17.52
N LYS A 243 -13.09 -1.94 -16.74
CA LYS A 243 -13.47 -0.58 -16.30
C LYS A 243 -13.39 0.44 -17.44
N GLU A 244 -12.48 0.21 -18.39
CA GLU A 244 -12.22 1.11 -19.52
C GLU A 244 -12.86 0.59 -20.81
N ASN A 245 -12.85 -0.73 -21.01
CA ASN A 245 -13.49 -1.43 -22.12
C ASN A 245 -14.27 -2.67 -21.62
N ALA A 246 -15.58 -2.50 -21.43
CA ALA A 246 -16.48 -3.57 -21.01
C ALA A 246 -16.60 -4.76 -22.01
N THR A 247 -16.03 -4.66 -23.21
CA THR A 247 -16.00 -5.75 -24.21
C THR A 247 -14.66 -6.49 -24.29
N ALA A 248 -13.64 -6.08 -23.51
CA ALA A 248 -12.34 -6.73 -23.52
C ALA A 248 -12.42 -8.23 -23.17
N THR A 249 -11.60 -9.03 -23.85
CA THR A 249 -11.54 -10.49 -23.69
C THR A 249 -10.20 -10.94 -23.13
N VAL A 250 -10.11 -12.22 -22.74
CA VAL A 250 -8.82 -12.82 -22.32
C VAL A 250 -7.79 -12.81 -23.45
N ALA A 251 -8.21 -12.90 -24.73
CA ALA A 251 -7.30 -12.81 -25.87
C ALA A 251 -6.68 -11.40 -26.00
N ASP A 252 -7.37 -10.35 -25.53
CA ASP A 252 -6.81 -8.99 -25.50
C ASP A 252 -5.80 -8.83 -24.34
N LEU A 253 -6.01 -9.58 -23.24
CA LEU A 253 -5.04 -9.67 -22.15
C LEU A 253 -3.76 -10.42 -22.57
N GLU A 254 -3.86 -11.48 -23.36
CA GLU A 254 -2.70 -12.20 -23.92
C GLU A 254 -1.90 -11.33 -24.92
N LYS A 255 -2.59 -10.52 -25.75
CA LYS A 255 -1.94 -9.51 -26.59
C LYS A 255 -1.26 -8.41 -25.76
N ALA A 256 -1.91 -7.95 -24.69
CA ALA A 256 -1.33 -6.95 -23.78
C ALA A 256 -0.16 -7.49 -22.93
N ALA A 257 -0.11 -8.81 -22.66
CA ALA A 257 0.99 -9.48 -21.98
C ALA A 257 2.22 -9.73 -22.89
N SER A 258 2.10 -9.45 -24.19
CA SER A 258 3.25 -9.47 -25.13
C SER A 258 4.11 -8.19 -25.05
N ILE A 259 3.75 -7.26 -24.15
CA ILE A 259 4.56 -6.12 -23.73
C ILE A 259 5.04 -6.46 -22.31
N ASP A 260 6.35 -6.40 -22.10
CA ASP A 260 7.04 -6.74 -20.84
C ASP A 260 6.82 -5.63 -19.79
N ASP A 261 5.59 -5.60 -19.27
CA ASP A 261 5.00 -4.48 -18.51
C ASP A 261 4.92 -4.75 -16.99
N ASP A 262 5.34 -5.95 -16.55
CA ASP A 262 5.49 -6.26 -15.12
C ASP A 262 6.83 -5.72 -14.58
N PRO A 263 6.82 -5.03 -13.41
CA PRO A 263 8.01 -4.40 -12.86
C PRO A 263 9.06 -5.43 -12.46
N HIS A 264 10.32 -5.15 -12.78
CA HIS A 264 11.44 -5.97 -12.32
C HIS A 264 11.54 -5.95 -10.78
N PRO A 265 11.85 -7.08 -10.12
CA PRO A 265 11.92 -7.15 -8.67
C PRO A 265 13.11 -6.35 -8.11
N VAL A 266 12.95 -5.81 -6.91
CA VAL A 266 14.01 -5.11 -6.17
C VAL A 266 15.15 -6.09 -5.83
N LEU A 267 16.39 -5.70 -6.13
CA LEU A 267 17.59 -6.51 -5.95
C LEU A 267 18.38 -6.10 -4.69
N LEU A 268 19.24 -7.02 -4.23
CA LEU A 268 20.21 -6.76 -3.15
C LEU A 268 21.52 -6.13 -3.65
N LYS A 269 21.80 -6.24 -4.95
CA LYS A 269 22.96 -5.65 -5.65
C LYS A 269 22.51 -5.14 -7.02
N TYR A 270 23.13 -4.05 -7.47
CA TYR A 270 22.85 -3.39 -8.76
C TYR A 270 24.17 -3.10 -9.45
N ASP A 271 24.29 -3.43 -10.73
CA ASP A 271 25.56 -3.27 -11.47
C ASP A 271 25.95 -1.79 -11.59
N ASP A 272 24.96 -0.92 -11.80
CA ASP A 272 25.15 0.53 -11.93
C ASP A 272 23.88 1.31 -11.50
N PRO A 273 23.94 2.64 -11.39
CA PRO A 273 22.79 3.47 -11.05
C PRO A 273 21.64 3.48 -12.07
N TYR A 274 21.91 3.19 -13.35
CA TYR A 274 20.87 3.10 -14.38
C TYR A 274 20.06 1.82 -14.18
N HIS A 275 20.70 0.70 -13.83
CA HIS A 275 20.01 -0.52 -13.40
C HIS A 275 19.14 -0.24 -12.14
N TYR A 276 19.68 0.46 -11.14
CA TYR A 276 18.89 0.90 -9.98
C TYR A 276 17.68 1.77 -10.37
N GLN A 277 17.87 2.76 -11.25
CA GLN A 277 16.81 3.64 -11.74
C GLN A 277 15.76 2.88 -12.58
N ASN A 278 16.18 1.91 -13.40
CA ASN A 278 15.27 1.12 -14.24
C ASN A 278 14.37 0.19 -13.42
N ILE A 279 14.81 -0.23 -12.23
CA ILE A 279 13.98 -1.00 -11.28
C ILE A 279 13.08 -0.09 -10.45
N PHE A 280 13.63 0.94 -9.79
CA PHE A 280 12.83 1.78 -8.89
C PHE A 280 11.97 2.84 -9.61
N GLY A 281 12.34 3.26 -10.82
CA GLY A 281 11.60 4.24 -11.63
C GLY A 281 10.16 3.80 -11.93
N PRO A 282 9.93 2.60 -12.49
CA PRO A 282 8.60 2.04 -12.67
C PRO A 282 7.83 1.86 -11.35
N LEU A 283 8.48 1.39 -10.28
CA LEU A 283 7.86 1.23 -8.96
C LEU A 283 7.31 2.56 -8.41
N VAL A 284 8.12 3.62 -8.45
CA VAL A 284 7.70 4.97 -8.04
C VAL A 284 6.60 5.52 -8.94
N LYS A 285 6.62 5.20 -10.24
CA LYS A 285 5.57 5.63 -11.18
C LYS A 285 4.23 4.95 -10.88
N MET A 286 4.21 3.63 -10.66
CA MET A 286 2.95 2.92 -10.35
C MET A 286 2.34 3.39 -9.04
N GLU A 287 3.14 3.64 -8.00
CA GLU A 287 2.64 4.24 -6.74
C GLU A 287 2.07 5.65 -7.01
N SER A 288 2.71 6.44 -7.86
CA SER A 288 2.24 7.77 -8.26
C SER A 288 0.90 7.73 -8.99
N ASP A 289 0.78 6.84 -9.98
CA ASP A 289 -0.44 6.65 -10.78
C ASP A 289 -1.58 6.06 -9.93
N TYR A 290 -1.26 5.16 -8.99
CA TYR A 290 -2.21 4.58 -8.04
C TYR A 290 -2.73 5.62 -7.03
N ASP A 291 -1.84 6.38 -6.38
CA ASP A 291 -2.20 7.47 -5.45
C ASP A 291 -3.01 8.56 -6.16
N LYS A 292 -2.66 8.91 -7.40
CA LYS A 292 -3.45 9.81 -8.23
C LYS A 292 -4.87 9.28 -8.45
N LYS A 293 -5.00 8.05 -8.96
CA LYS A 293 -6.29 7.40 -9.23
C LYS A 293 -7.14 7.26 -7.96
N LEU A 294 -6.51 6.98 -6.82
CA LEU A 294 -7.15 6.94 -5.51
C LEU A 294 -7.66 8.32 -5.08
N LYS A 295 -6.83 9.36 -5.14
CA LYS A 295 -7.19 10.73 -4.74
C LYS A 295 -8.24 11.36 -5.66
N GLU A 296 -8.15 11.15 -6.97
CA GLU A 296 -9.14 11.66 -7.94
C GLU A 296 -10.52 10.96 -7.80
N ALA A 297 -10.57 9.71 -7.34
CA ALA A 297 -11.84 9.01 -7.05
C ALA A 297 -12.53 9.47 -5.75
N GLN A 298 -11.88 10.31 -4.95
CA GLN A 298 -12.38 10.70 -3.61
C GLN A 298 -13.32 11.91 -3.62
N SER A 299 -13.52 12.61 -4.75
CA SER A 299 -14.47 13.73 -4.89
C SER A 299 -15.83 13.46 -4.25
N GLU A 300 -16.30 14.35 -3.38
CA GLU A 300 -17.59 14.24 -2.69
C GLU A 300 -18.49 15.41 -3.08
N ASP A 301 -19.72 15.11 -3.50
CA ASP A 301 -20.72 16.05 -4.00
C ASP A 301 -21.88 16.20 -2.99
N GLY A 302 -22.56 17.36 -3.01
CA GLY A 302 -23.72 17.60 -2.15
C GLY A 302 -23.36 18.01 -0.72
N LEU A 303 -22.14 18.48 -0.50
CA LEU A 303 -21.65 18.89 0.82
C LEU A 303 -22.38 20.11 1.36
N THR A 304 -22.63 20.07 2.67
CA THR A 304 -23.03 21.23 3.47
C THR A 304 -21.78 21.80 4.14
N VAL A 305 -21.62 23.13 4.07
CA VAL A 305 -20.43 23.84 4.56
C VAL A 305 -20.79 24.93 5.57
N ARG A 306 -19.91 25.12 6.56
CA ARG A 306 -19.96 26.15 7.58
C ARG A 306 -18.79 27.12 7.38
N TRP A 307 -19.10 28.41 7.21
CA TRP A 307 -18.10 29.45 6.98
C TRP A 307 -17.69 30.13 8.29
N ASP A 308 -16.38 30.27 8.49
CA ASP A 308 -15.77 31.05 9.57
C ASP A 308 -14.73 32.03 8.99
N TYR A 309 -14.22 32.95 9.80
CA TYR A 309 -13.15 33.89 9.40
C TYR A 309 -11.99 33.84 10.40
N GLY A 310 -10.80 33.49 9.91
CA GLY A 310 -9.61 33.29 10.73
C GLY A 310 -9.00 34.61 11.20
N LEU A 311 -8.33 34.59 12.36
CA LEU A 311 -7.60 35.73 12.92
C LEU A 311 -6.46 36.24 12.00
N ASN A 312 -6.04 35.43 11.02
CA ASN A 312 -5.06 35.76 9.99
C ASN A 312 -5.68 36.41 8.73
N ASN A 313 -6.94 36.85 8.78
CA ASN A 313 -7.69 37.46 7.68
C ASN A 313 -7.80 36.54 6.44
N LYS A 314 -8.19 35.28 6.67
CA LYS A 314 -8.50 34.29 5.64
C LYS A 314 -9.85 33.63 5.93
N HIS A 315 -10.55 33.23 4.87
CA HIS A 315 -11.81 32.48 4.99
C HIS A 315 -11.52 31.03 5.39
N LEU A 316 -12.24 30.55 6.39
CA LEU A 316 -12.23 29.17 6.83
C LEU A 316 -13.56 28.52 6.40
N VAL A 317 -13.49 27.25 6.01
CA VAL A 317 -14.67 26.48 5.63
C VAL A 317 -14.59 25.09 6.23
N SER A 318 -15.60 24.74 7.03
CA SER A 318 -15.72 23.46 7.73
C SER A 318 -16.84 22.62 7.12
N PHE A 319 -16.61 21.32 6.95
CA PHE A 319 -17.59 20.36 6.45
C PHE A 319 -17.22 18.94 6.86
N GLU A 320 -18.19 18.05 6.86
CA GLU A 320 -18.00 16.62 7.11
C GLU A 320 -17.72 15.90 5.78
N LEU A 321 -16.86 14.87 5.81
CA LEU A 321 -16.56 14.01 4.65
C LEU A 321 -16.87 12.56 5.02
N HIS A 322 -18.00 12.04 4.55
CA HIS A 322 -18.47 10.70 4.87
C HIS A 322 -17.47 9.62 4.43
N LYS A 323 -16.70 9.91 3.36
CA LYS A 323 -15.64 9.00 2.88
C LYS A 323 -14.43 8.91 3.82
N ILE A 324 -14.22 9.84 4.77
CA ILE A 324 -13.18 9.69 5.81
C ILE A 324 -13.61 8.67 6.87
N GLU A 325 -14.87 8.70 7.31
CA GLU A 325 -15.40 7.78 8.33
C GLU A 325 -15.32 6.31 7.89
N SER A 326 -15.51 6.05 6.60
CA SER A 326 -15.38 4.71 6.01
C SER A 326 -13.93 4.17 5.97
N GLY A 327 -12.93 5.02 6.25
CA GLY A 327 -11.51 4.67 6.13
C GLY A 327 -10.96 4.67 4.70
N ASP A 328 -11.80 4.94 3.68
CA ASP A 328 -11.41 5.02 2.26
C ASP A 328 -10.47 6.22 1.96
N VAL A 329 -10.39 7.19 2.87
CA VAL A 329 -9.70 8.47 2.65
C VAL A 329 -8.74 8.79 3.79
N LYS A 330 -7.44 8.87 3.46
CA LYS A 330 -6.41 9.42 4.36
C LYS A 330 -6.18 10.89 4.04
N LEU A 331 -6.61 11.75 4.95
CA LEU A 331 -6.44 13.21 4.90
C LEU A 331 -5.37 13.65 5.91
N ALA A 332 -4.49 14.57 5.51
CA ALA A 332 -3.50 15.17 6.40
C ALA A 332 -3.61 16.70 6.45
N VAL A 333 -3.27 17.28 7.61
CA VAL A 333 -3.10 18.74 7.75
C VAL A 333 -2.01 19.21 6.78
N GLY A 334 -2.30 20.21 5.96
CA GLY A 334 -1.46 20.74 4.88
C GLY A 334 -1.74 20.13 3.49
N ASP A 335 -2.65 19.17 3.38
CA ASP A 335 -3.17 18.69 2.09
C ASP A 335 -3.97 19.80 1.39
N GLU A 336 -4.00 19.78 0.06
CA GLU A 336 -4.68 20.79 -0.76
C GLU A 336 -6.00 20.23 -1.30
N MET A 337 -7.07 20.97 -1.07
CA MET A 337 -8.42 20.61 -1.52
C MET A 337 -9.03 21.76 -2.31
N ARG A 338 -9.78 21.41 -3.36
CA ARG A 338 -10.59 22.33 -4.15
C ARG A 338 -12.04 22.20 -3.69
N LEU A 339 -12.63 23.31 -3.29
CA LEU A 339 -14.05 23.40 -2.99
C LEU A 339 -14.75 24.07 -4.17
N ARG A 340 -15.81 23.45 -4.69
CA ARG A 340 -16.59 23.94 -5.84
C ARG A 340 -18.07 24.07 -5.48
N TYR A 341 -18.64 25.25 -5.72
CA TYR A 341 -20.07 25.51 -5.57
C TYR A 341 -20.80 25.18 -6.88
N LYS A 342 -21.81 24.30 -6.79
CA LYS A 342 -22.62 23.82 -7.93
C LYS A 342 -24.11 24.17 -7.79
N GLY A 343 -24.50 24.96 -6.79
CA GLY A 343 -25.89 25.35 -6.58
C GLY A 343 -26.37 26.51 -7.45
N GLU A 344 -27.67 26.82 -7.36
CA GLU A 344 -28.35 27.81 -8.23
C GLU A 344 -28.33 29.25 -7.67
N LEU A 345 -27.99 29.44 -6.39
CA LEU A 345 -28.09 30.76 -5.73
C LEU A 345 -27.05 31.77 -6.23
N ARG A 346 -25.91 31.29 -6.75
CA ARG A 346 -24.82 32.10 -7.30
C ARG A 346 -24.21 31.42 -8.54
N PRO A 347 -23.50 32.17 -9.41
CA PRO A 347 -22.70 31.58 -10.47
C PRO A 347 -21.66 30.59 -9.93
N ALA A 348 -21.31 29.59 -10.74
CA ALA A 348 -20.32 28.58 -10.39
C ALA A 348 -19.01 29.22 -9.86
N TRP A 349 -18.59 28.74 -8.69
CA TRP A 349 -17.42 29.22 -7.96
C TRP A 349 -16.52 28.04 -7.62
N GLU A 350 -15.21 28.26 -7.70
CA GLU A 350 -14.23 27.33 -7.14
C GLU A 350 -13.19 28.11 -6.34
N GLY A 351 -12.75 27.49 -5.24
CA GLY A 351 -11.68 27.99 -4.40
C GLY A 351 -10.78 26.83 -3.99
N VAL A 352 -9.51 27.14 -3.74
CA VAL A 352 -8.52 26.14 -3.30
C VAL A 352 -8.01 26.52 -1.92
N GLY A 353 -8.03 25.58 -1.00
CA GLY A 353 -7.59 25.74 0.37
C GLY A 353 -6.66 24.64 0.83
N TYR A 354 -6.08 24.85 2.01
CA TYR A 354 -5.29 23.85 2.72
C TYR A 354 -6.05 23.33 3.94
N VAL A 355 -5.90 22.06 4.21
CA VAL A 355 -6.50 21.42 5.39
C VAL A 355 -5.75 21.88 6.63
N ILE A 356 -6.43 22.59 7.53
CA ILE A 356 -5.86 23.04 8.82
C ILE A 356 -6.33 22.16 9.99
N LYS A 357 -7.49 21.53 9.86
CA LYS A 357 -8.08 20.62 10.85
C LYS A 357 -8.61 19.37 10.16
N ILE A 358 -8.35 18.22 10.77
CA ILE A 358 -8.90 16.91 10.39
C ILE A 358 -9.82 16.39 11.51
N PRO A 359 -10.72 15.44 11.21
CA PRO A 359 -11.59 14.80 12.21
C PRO A 359 -10.80 14.26 13.39
N ASN A 360 -11.32 14.44 14.60
CA ASN A 360 -10.72 14.00 15.85
C ASN A 360 -11.80 13.71 16.91
N ASN A 361 -11.39 13.21 18.08
CA ASN A 361 -12.28 12.82 19.19
C ASN A 361 -13.20 13.94 19.74
N GLN A 362 -13.12 15.17 19.24
CA GLN A 362 -13.95 16.31 19.63
C GLN A 362 -14.84 16.84 18.49
N SER A 363 -14.57 16.47 17.22
CA SER A 363 -15.25 17.03 16.05
C SER A 363 -14.90 16.25 14.79
N ASP A 364 -15.95 15.87 14.04
CA ASP A 364 -15.84 15.13 12.78
C ASP A 364 -15.74 16.05 11.54
N GLU A 365 -15.69 17.38 11.75
CA GLU A 365 -15.47 18.37 10.68
C GLU A 365 -14.01 18.42 10.20
N VAL A 366 -13.83 18.37 8.88
CA VAL A 366 -12.63 18.89 8.19
C VAL A 366 -12.74 20.39 8.08
N THR A 367 -11.67 21.14 8.40
CA THR A 367 -11.61 22.60 8.12
C THR A 367 -10.51 22.91 7.12
N LEU A 368 -10.89 23.58 6.04
CA LEU A 368 -9.97 24.18 5.07
C LEU A 368 -9.79 25.68 5.35
N GLU A 369 -8.55 26.15 5.22
CA GLU A 369 -8.23 27.56 5.06
C GLU A 369 -8.10 27.88 3.57
N LEU A 370 -8.94 28.78 3.05
CA LEU A 370 -8.89 29.17 1.64
C LEU A 370 -7.71 30.11 1.35
N ARG A 371 -7.05 29.88 0.21
CA ARG A 371 -6.08 30.84 -0.32
C ARG A 371 -6.77 32.16 -0.66
N LYS A 372 -6.08 33.29 -0.42
CA LYS A 372 -6.48 34.57 -1.01
C LYS A 372 -6.49 34.44 -2.54
N ALA A 373 -7.66 34.49 -3.15
CA ALA A 373 -7.81 34.48 -4.59
C ALA A 373 -7.35 35.83 -5.16
N GLY A 374 -6.45 35.81 -6.15
CA GLY A 374 -6.00 37.02 -6.84
C GLY A 374 -7.02 37.60 -7.83
N ASN A 375 -8.16 36.93 -8.05
CA ASN A 375 -9.23 37.33 -8.96
C ASN A 375 -10.57 37.44 -8.24
N GLU A 376 -11.40 38.38 -8.69
CA GLU A 376 -12.49 39.07 -7.98
C GLU A 376 -13.77 38.24 -7.66
N LYS A 377 -13.70 36.91 -7.64
CA LYS A 377 -14.83 36.09 -7.18
C LYS A 377 -14.84 35.99 -5.65
N THR A 378 -15.59 36.89 -5.01
CA THR A 378 -15.84 36.86 -3.56
C THR A 378 -16.25 35.45 -3.09
N VAL A 379 -15.77 35.03 -1.92
CA VAL A 379 -16.10 33.71 -1.36
C VAL A 379 -17.61 33.63 -1.08
N PRO A 380 -18.31 32.52 -1.44
CA PRO A 380 -19.77 32.39 -1.31
C PRO A 380 -20.19 32.10 0.14
N THR A 381 -19.87 32.99 1.08
CA THR A 381 -20.15 32.82 2.52
C THR A 381 -21.64 32.79 2.85
N GLU A 382 -22.49 33.28 1.96
CA GLU A 382 -23.95 33.19 2.04
C GLU A 382 -24.52 31.82 1.59
N CYS A 383 -23.73 31.01 0.89
CA CYS A 383 -24.14 29.68 0.44
C CYS A 383 -23.60 28.61 1.38
N THR A 384 -24.48 27.71 1.85
CA THR A 384 -24.12 26.63 2.79
C THR A 384 -24.33 25.23 2.23
N HIS A 385 -25.02 25.05 1.10
CA HIS A 385 -25.35 23.74 0.52
C HIS A 385 -24.89 23.65 -0.94
N ASN A 386 -24.94 22.44 -1.53
CA ASN A 386 -24.55 22.17 -2.92
C ASN A 386 -23.09 22.51 -3.23
N PHE A 387 -22.20 22.27 -2.26
CA PHE A 387 -20.77 22.25 -2.50
C PHE A 387 -20.29 20.86 -2.89
N SER A 388 -19.07 20.82 -3.40
CA SER A 388 -18.33 19.60 -3.71
C SER A 388 -16.87 19.82 -3.38
N ALA A 389 -16.22 18.82 -2.79
CA ALA A 389 -14.82 18.91 -2.38
C ALA A 389 -14.01 17.83 -3.11
N ASP A 390 -12.90 18.26 -3.69
CA ASP A 390 -12.02 17.45 -4.52
C ASP A 390 -10.59 17.51 -3.98
N TYR A 391 -9.90 16.37 -3.97
CA TYR A 391 -8.48 16.33 -3.65
C TYR A 391 -7.65 16.90 -4.80
N VAL A 392 -6.77 17.86 -4.50
CA VAL A 392 -5.79 18.35 -5.46
C VAL A 392 -4.54 17.48 -5.36
N TRP A 393 -4.53 16.38 -6.13
CA TRP A 393 -3.36 15.50 -6.22
C TRP A 393 -2.13 16.26 -6.76
N LYS A 394 -0.95 15.90 -6.27
CA LYS A 394 0.33 16.49 -6.67
C LYS A 394 1.42 15.45 -6.83
N ALA A 395 2.03 15.42 -8.00
CA ALA A 395 3.17 14.58 -8.32
C ALA A 395 4.45 14.89 -7.50
N THR A 396 4.52 16.01 -6.78
CA THR A 396 5.76 16.62 -6.28
C THR A 396 6.66 15.72 -5.42
N SER A 397 6.11 14.78 -4.65
CA SER A 397 6.87 13.76 -3.93
C SER A 397 7.53 12.78 -4.90
N TYR A 398 6.75 12.23 -5.83
CA TYR A 398 7.17 11.29 -6.87
C TYR A 398 8.16 11.93 -7.85
N ASP A 399 7.90 13.16 -8.31
CA ASP A 399 8.82 13.94 -9.15
C ASP A 399 10.20 14.07 -8.51
N ARG A 400 10.25 14.34 -7.20
CA ARG A 400 11.51 14.45 -6.45
C ARG A 400 12.21 13.10 -6.30
N MET A 401 11.47 12.01 -6.13
CA MET A 401 12.05 10.65 -6.09
C MET A 401 12.64 10.27 -7.45
N GLN A 402 11.91 10.50 -8.54
CA GLN A 402 12.41 10.29 -9.91
C GLN A 402 13.63 11.18 -10.22
N TYR A 403 13.60 12.45 -9.83
CA TYR A 403 14.72 13.37 -9.98
C TYR A 403 15.94 12.94 -9.17
N ALA A 404 15.75 12.47 -7.93
CA ALA A 404 16.84 11.97 -7.10
C ALA A 404 17.51 10.73 -7.71
N MET A 405 16.74 9.78 -8.23
CA MET A 405 17.28 8.60 -8.93
C MET A 405 18.04 8.99 -10.21
N LYS A 406 17.47 9.91 -11.01
CA LYS A 406 18.16 10.46 -12.18
C LYS A 406 19.46 11.18 -11.81
N THR A 407 19.47 11.93 -10.71
CA THR A 407 20.67 12.64 -10.24
C THR A 407 21.73 11.64 -9.79
N PHE A 408 21.36 10.60 -9.04
CA PHE A 408 22.25 9.51 -8.63
C PHE A 408 22.87 8.75 -9.83
N ALA A 409 22.19 8.71 -10.97
CA ALA A 409 22.69 8.04 -12.19
C ALA A 409 23.50 8.91 -13.15
N VAL A 410 23.31 10.24 -13.12
CA VAL A 410 23.91 11.17 -14.10
C VAL A 410 24.93 12.12 -13.48
N ASP A 411 24.87 12.38 -12.17
CA ASP A 411 25.77 13.30 -11.46
C ASP A 411 26.73 12.53 -10.53
N ASP A 412 27.96 12.33 -11.00
CA ASP A 412 29.06 11.70 -10.26
C ASP A 412 29.43 12.45 -8.96
N MET A 413 29.01 13.71 -8.80
CA MET A 413 29.26 14.52 -7.60
C MET A 413 28.12 14.46 -6.58
N SER A 414 27.02 13.74 -6.89
CA SER A 414 25.83 13.65 -6.03
C SER A 414 26.09 12.92 -4.70
N VAL A 415 27.00 11.94 -4.68
CA VAL A 415 27.44 11.20 -3.49
C VAL A 415 28.93 10.87 -3.57
N SER A 416 29.56 10.56 -2.44
CA SER A 416 30.95 10.06 -2.46
C SER A 416 31.03 8.64 -3.01
N GLY A 417 32.12 8.30 -3.72
CA GLY A 417 32.30 6.97 -4.33
C GLY A 417 32.17 5.79 -3.35
N TYR A 418 32.53 5.97 -2.08
CA TYR A 418 32.29 4.93 -1.06
C TYR A 418 30.79 4.70 -0.82
N ILE A 419 30.00 5.77 -0.70
CA ILE A 419 28.55 5.70 -0.50
C ILE A 419 27.89 5.14 -1.77
N PHE A 420 28.27 5.63 -2.95
CA PHE A 420 27.83 5.13 -4.26
C PHE A 420 27.88 3.60 -4.34
N HIS A 421 29.06 3.02 -4.14
CA HIS A 421 29.23 1.58 -4.21
C HIS A 421 28.46 0.84 -3.10
N LYS A 422 28.40 1.38 -1.87
CA LYS A 422 27.64 0.75 -0.78
C LYS A 422 26.13 0.76 -1.00
N LEU A 423 25.57 1.79 -1.62
CA LEU A 423 24.14 1.84 -1.98
C LEU A 423 23.78 0.83 -3.07
N LEU A 424 24.69 0.58 -4.03
CA LEU A 424 24.53 -0.44 -5.07
C LEU A 424 24.81 -1.88 -4.59
N GLY A 425 25.17 -2.08 -3.32
CA GLY A 425 25.51 -3.41 -2.77
C GLY A 425 26.89 -3.94 -3.15
N HIS A 426 27.79 -3.07 -3.65
CA HIS A 426 29.14 -3.44 -4.03
C HIS A 426 30.09 -3.62 -2.83
N ASP A 427 31.01 -4.58 -2.97
CA ASP A 427 31.98 -4.96 -1.94
C ASP A 427 33.17 -4.00 -1.90
N VAL A 428 33.01 -2.90 -1.15
CA VAL A 428 34.06 -1.90 -0.91
C VAL A 428 34.57 -1.95 0.53
N ALA A 429 35.90 -1.87 0.68
CA ALA A 429 36.58 -1.82 1.97
C ALA A 429 36.26 -0.51 2.73
N VAL A 430 36.02 -0.62 4.04
CA VAL A 430 35.71 0.55 4.88
C VAL A 430 36.99 1.36 5.10
N ALA A 431 37.07 2.53 4.47
CA ALA A 431 38.09 3.53 4.80
C ALA A 431 37.61 4.34 6.03
N PRO A 432 38.28 4.22 7.20
CA PRO A 432 37.90 5.02 8.37
C PRO A 432 38.16 6.51 8.11
N MET A 433 37.26 7.36 8.59
CA MET A 433 37.39 8.80 8.43
C MET A 433 38.51 9.34 9.34
N LYS A 434 39.38 10.19 8.79
CA LYS A 434 40.41 10.90 9.57
C LYS A 434 39.78 12.07 10.32
N THR A 435 39.11 11.79 11.44
CA THR A 435 38.41 12.78 12.27
C THR A 435 39.04 12.91 13.66
N THR A 436 39.13 14.14 14.17
CA THR A 436 39.61 14.40 15.53
C THR A 436 38.48 14.15 16.52
N MET A 437 38.51 13.00 17.19
CA MET A 437 37.44 12.58 18.12
C MET A 437 37.30 13.54 19.32
N PRO A 438 36.06 13.83 19.77
CA PRO A 438 35.83 14.73 20.89
C PRO A 438 36.28 14.12 22.23
N LYS A 439 36.85 14.95 23.10
CA LYS A 439 37.32 14.55 24.45
C LYS A 439 36.18 14.22 25.42
N LYS A 440 34.99 14.78 25.20
CA LYS A 440 33.76 14.54 25.96
C LYS A 440 32.60 14.37 24.99
N TYR A 441 31.74 13.38 25.24
CA TYR A 441 30.59 13.08 24.37
C TYR A 441 29.29 13.72 24.87
N SER A 442 29.24 14.19 26.13
CA SER A 442 28.12 14.94 26.68
C SER A 442 27.92 16.26 25.94
N VAL A 443 26.65 16.66 25.80
CA VAL A 443 26.22 17.82 25.02
C VAL A 443 25.29 18.69 25.89
N PRO A 444 25.47 20.02 25.93
CA PRO A 444 24.58 20.90 26.68
C PRO A 444 23.10 20.70 26.29
N GLY A 445 22.20 20.76 27.27
CA GLY A 445 20.75 20.66 27.04
C GLY A 445 20.22 19.26 26.69
N LEU A 446 21.08 18.23 26.65
CA LEU A 446 20.70 16.83 26.45
C LEU A 446 20.99 15.98 27.70
N PRO A 447 20.25 14.86 27.91
CA PRO A 447 20.55 13.91 28.98
C PRO A 447 21.93 13.26 28.84
N ASP A 448 22.45 12.74 29.95
CA ASP A 448 23.66 11.91 29.94
C ASP A 448 23.47 10.63 29.13
N LEU A 449 24.58 10.18 28.53
CA LEU A 449 24.61 9.09 27.57
C LEU A 449 25.08 7.81 28.25
N ASN A 450 24.41 6.69 27.95
CA ASN A 450 24.87 5.38 28.38
C ASN A 450 26.02 4.84 27.49
N THR A 451 26.65 3.76 27.92
CA THR A 451 27.80 3.15 27.23
C THR A 451 27.51 2.75 25.78
N SER A 452 26.31 2.22 25.47
CA SER A 452 25.97 1.80 24.10
C SER A 452 25.74 2.99 23.17
N GLN A 453 25.14 4.07 23.69
CA GLN A 453 24.99 5.34 22.96
C GLN A 453 26.35 5.96 22.66
N ILE A 454 27.27 6.00 23.64
CA ILE A 454 28.65 6.48 23.44
C ILE A 454 29.40 5.63 22.40
N ALA A 455 29.23 4.30 22.42
CA ALA A 455 29.82 3.41 21.42
C ALA A 455 29.27 3.70 20.01
N ALA A 456 27.96 3.86 19.87
CA ALA A 456 27.32 4.22 18.60
C ALA A 456 27.83 5.57 18.06
N ILE A 457 27.91 6.60 18.90
CA ILE A 457 28.43 7.92 18.52
C ILE A 457 29.89 7.81 18.04
N LYS A 458 30.73 7.03 18.73
CA LYS A 458 32.13 6.80 18.33
C LYS A 458 32.25 6.13 16.95
N ALA A 459 31.43 5.11 16.69
CA ALA A 459 31.41 4.43 15.40
C ALA A 459 30.96 5.37 14.27
N VAL A 460 29.91 6.16 14.49
CA VAL A 460 29.37 7.08 13.48
C VAL A 460 30.37 8.20 13.14
N LEU A 461 31.02 8.81 14.13
CA LEU A 461 31.98 9.91 13.89
C LEU A 461 33.29 9.47 13.21
N SER A 462 33.51 8.15 13.04
CA SER A 462 34.70 7.57 12.41
C SER A 462 34.42 6.77 11.14
N THR A 463 33.14 6.62 10.73
CA THR A 463 32.74 5.86 9.54
C THR A 463 31.88 6.68 8.59
N PRO A 464 32.08 6.56 7.25
CA PRO A 464 31.33 7.34 6.27
C PRO A 464 29.87 6.91 6.08
N LEU A 465 29.49 5.71 6.55
CA LEU A 465 28.12 5.21 6.56
C LEU A 465 27.91 4.37 7.83
N SER A 466 26.83 4.61 8.54
CA SER A 466 26.47 3.93 9.78
C SER A 466 24.95 3.77 9.88
N LEU A 467 24.49 2.60 10.33
CA LEU A 467 23.09 2.35 10.67
C LEU A 467 22.96 2.20 12.19
N ILE A 468 22.05 2.96 12.81
CA ILE A 468 21.74 2.84 14.24
C ILE A 468 20.38 2.19 14.40
N GLN A 469 20.36 0.98 14.95
CA GLN A 469 19.14 0.31 15.39
C GLN A 469 18.92 0.59 16.89
N GLY A 470 17.66 0.71 17.30
CA GLY A 470 17.29 0.80 18.71
C GLY A 470 15.79 0.59 18.91
N PRO A 471 15.35 -0.24 19.88
CA PRO A 471 13.95 -0.36 20.27
C PRO A 471 13.28 0.98 20.67
N PRO A 472 11.95 1.02 20.86
CA PRO A 472 11.27 2.15 21.51
C PRO A 472 11.91 2.52 22.85
N GLY A 473 11.86 3.79 23.25
CA GLY A 473 12.42 4.27 24.52
C GLY A 473 13.95 4.37 24.63
N THR A 474 14.73 3.69 23.78
CA THR A 474 16.22 3.61 23.89
C THR A 474 17.03 4.89 23.62
N GLY A 475 16.37 6.05 23.49
CA GLY A 475 17.04 7.34 23.35
C GLY A 475 17.65 7.62 21.96
N LYS A 476 17.19 6.94 20.89
CA LYS A 476 17.63 7.18 19.50
C LYS A 476 17.69 8.68 19.13
N THR A 477 16.66 9.45 19.46
CA THR A 477 16.57 10.89 19.17
C THR A 477 17.63 11.71 19.92
N VAL A 478 17.95 11.34 21.17
CA VAL A 478 19.04 11.96 21.95
C VAL A 478 20.39 11.63 21.32
N THR A 479 20.62 10.35 21.00
CA THR A 479 21.85 9.87 20.34
C THR A 479 22.07 10.58 19.00
N SER A 480 21.01 10.73 18.20
CA SER A 480 21.05 11.44 16.92
C SER A 480 21.38 12.92 17.09
N ALA A 481 20.73 13.61 18.04
CA ALA A 481 21.03 15.01 18.35
C ALA A 481 22.48 15.21 18.83
N THR A 482 23.02 14.27 19.61
CA THR A 482 24.44 14.26 19.99
C THR A 482 25.38 14.07 18.81
N ILE A 483 25.08 13.15 17.88
CA ILE A 483 25.88 12.93 16.66
C ILE A 483 25.90 14.22 15.82
N ILE A 484 24.72 14.80 15.57
CA ILE A 484 24.57 16.06 14.81
C ILE A 484 25.35 17.19 15.49
N TYR A 485 25.31 17.28 16.82
CA TYR A 485 26.10 18.26 17.55
C TYR A 485 27.60 18.13 17.30
N HIS A 486 28.16 16.93 17.45
CA HIS A 486 29.59 16.72 17.23
C HIS A 486 29.99 16.94 15.76
N LEU A 487 29.17 16.50 14.79
CA LEU A 487 29.40 16.78 13.36
C LEU A 487 29.44 18.29 13.06
N CYS A 488 28.49 19.06 13.59
CA CYS A 488 28.46 20.54 13.47
C CYS A 488 29.61 21.27 14.19
N LYS A 489 30.27 20.63 15.16
CA LYS A 489 31.43 21.20 15.88
C LYS A 489 32.77 20.75 15.31
N MET A 490 32.83 19.60 14.66
CA MET A 490 34.03 19.04 14.03
C MET A 490 34.23 19.58 12.61
N ASN A 491 33.16 19.88 11.88
CA ASN A 491 33.19 20.33 10.50
C ASN A 491 32.67 21.76 10.38
N ASN A 492 33.34 22.62 9.61
CA ASN A 492 32.87 23.98 9.27
C ASN A 492 31.72 23.98 8.22
N GLY A 493 30.98 22.89 8.11
CA GLY A 493 29.93 22.68 7.10
C GLY A 493 28.52 22.67 7.70
N GLN A 494 27.52 22.70 6.82
CA GLN A 494 26.12 22.51 7.20
C GLN A 494 25.81 21.01 7.29
N VAL A 495 25.06 20.59 8.32
CA VAL A 495 24.58 19.21 8.48
C VAL A 495 23.11 19.16 8.09
N LEU A 496 22.78 18.35 7.09
CA LEU A 496 21.40 18.08 6.70
C LEU A 496 20.80 17.00 7.61
N VAL A 497 19.57 17.23 8.07
CA VAL A 497 18.83 16.31 8.95
C VAL A 497 17.44 16.09 8.35
N CYS A 498 17.07 14.84 8.12
CA CYS A 498 15.80 14.47 7.49
C CYS A 498 15.12 13.33 8.25
N ALA A 499 13.78 13.29 8.18
CA ALA A 499 12.95 12.18 8.62
C ALA A 499 11.68 12.14 7.74
N PRO A 500 11.03 10.97 7.56
CA PRO A 500 9.91 10.84 6.62
C PRO A 500 8.62 11.53 7.08
N SER A 501 8.45 11.82 8.38
CA SER A 501 7.27 12.52 8.91
C SER A 501 7.64 13.86 9.54
N ASN A 502 6.76 14.86 9.37
CA ASN A 502 6.98 16.21 9.92
C ASN A 502 7.14 16.20 11.44
N VAL A 503 6.36 15.38 12.15
CA VAL A 503 6.45 15.24 13.62
C VAL A 503 7.83 14.73 14.05
N ALA A 504 8.42 13.78 13.32
CA ALA A 504 9.77 13.28 13.61
C ALA A 504 10.86 14.33 13.33
N VAL A 505 10.71 15.13 12.26
CA VAL A 505 11.61 16.26 11.98
C VAL A 505 11.51 17.32 13.08
N ASP A 506 10.29 17.65 13.53
CA ASP A 506 10.06 18.69 14.54
C ASP A 506 10.61 18.27 15.91
N GLN A 507 10.43 16.99 16.31
CA GLN A 507 11.06 16.42 17.51
C GLN A 507 12.59 16.44 17.45
N LEU A 508 13.20 16.13 16.29
CA LEU A 508 14.65 16.25 16.11
C LEU A 508 15.10 17.71 16.18
N CYS A 509 14.39 18.61 15.49
CA CYS A 509 14.66 20.04 15.44
C CYS A 509 14.69 20.66 16.84
N GLU A 510 13.69 20.37 17.67
CA GLU A 510 13.62 20.82 19.05
C GLU A 510 14.80 20.31 19.90
N ARG A 511 15.15 19.02 19.77
CA ARG A 511 16.27 18.41 20.51
C ARG A 511 17.62 18.98 20.09
N ILE A 512 17.83 19.26 18.80
CA ILE A 512 19.05 19.88 18.29
C ILE A 512 19.12 21.35 18.74
N HIS A 513 18.02 22.10 18.70
CA HIS A 513 17.97 23.49 19.14
C HIS A 513 18.36 23.65 20.61
N ARG A 514 17.90 22.77 21.50
CA ARG A 514 18.27 22.73 22.93
C ARG A 514 19.79 22.62 23.17
N THR A 515 20.59 22.21 22.18
CA THR A 515 22.06 22.15 22.28
C THR A 515 22.76 23.50 22.07
N GLY A 516 22.01 24.56 21.72
CA GLY A 516 22.56 25.88 21.39
C GLY A 516 23.11 25.99 19.96
N LEU A 517 22.80 25.03 19.09
CA LEU A 517 23.11 25.12 17.66
C LEU A 517 22.13 26.07 16.94
N LYS A 518 22.62 26.70 15.86
CA LYS A 518 21.77 27.41 14.90
C LYS A 518 21.07 26.36 14.03
N VAL A 519 19.75 26.28 14.12
CA VAL A 519 18.92 25.31 13.40
C VAL A 519 17.96 26.07 12.49
N VAL A 520 17.74 25.56 11.27
CA VAL A 520 16.75 26.08 10.33
C VAL A 520 15.82 24.94 9.94
N ARG A 521 14.52 25.08 10.23
CA ARG A 521 13.48 24.14 9.82
C ARG A 521 12.92 24.55 8.47
N LEU A 522 13.32 23.87 7.41
CA LEU A 522 12.71 24.05 6.10
C LEU A 522 11.36 23.31 6.06
N THR A 523 10.27 24.03 5.80
CA THR A 523 8.91 23.49 5.61
C THR A 523 8.48 23.63 4.15
N ALA A 524 7.47 22.85 3.74
CA ALA A 524 6.80 23.07 2.46
C ALA A 524 5.89 24.31 2.55
N LYS A 525 5.72 25.04 1.45
CA LYS A 525 4.91 26.26 1.38
C LYS A 525 3.44 26.05 1.79
N SER A 526 2.88 24.86 1.57
CA SER A 526 1.53 24.48 2.05
C SER A 526 1.44 24.22 3.56
N ARG A 527 2.55 24.40 4.30
CA ARG A 527 2.66 24.22 5.75
C ARG A 527 3.28 25.43 6.45
N GLU A 528 3.33 26.60 5.80
CA GLU A 528 3.80 27.84 6.45
C GLU A 528 2.80 28.30 7.53
N ASP A 529 1.50 28.16 7.27
CA ASP A 529 0.43 28.50 8.21
C ASP A 529 0.09 27.39 9.24
N VAL A 530 0.83 26.27 9.27
CA VAL A 530 0.54 25.13 10.17
C VAL A 530 1.31 25.27 11.48
N GLU A 531 0.59 25.25 12.61
CA GLU A 531 1.19 25.33 13.94
C GLU A 531 2.15 24.16 14.23
N SER A 532 3.29 24.47 14.84
CA SER A 532 4.28 23.50 15.31
C SER A 532 5.04 24.08 16.52
N SER A 533 5.49 23.21 17.41
CA SER A 533 6.34 23.60 18.56
C SER A 533 7.67 24.22 18.15
N VAL A 534 8.07 24.08 16.88
CA VAL A 534 9.31 24.62 16.32
C VAL A 534 9.08 25.66 15.21
N SER A 535 7.89 26.25 15.07
CA SER A 535 7.62 27.25 14.02
C SER A 535 8.56 28.47 14.07
N PHE A 536 9.01 28.89 15.25
CA PHE A 536 10.01 29.96 15.41
C PHE A 536 11.40 29.62 14.80
N LEU A 537 11.67 28.33 14.53
CA LEU A 537 12.87 27.88 13.82
C LEU A 537 12.63 27.72 12.31
N ALA A 538 11.41 27.93 11.81
CA ALA A 538 11.10 27.77 10.40
C ALA A 538 11.78 28.84 9.54
N LEU A 539 12.21 28.47 8.32
CA LEU A 539 12.94 29.40 7.44
C LEU A 539 12.13 30.68 7.15
N HIS A 540 10.83 30.56 6.87
CA HIS A 540 9.97 31.71 6.57
C HIS A 540 9.83 32.64 7.80
N GLU A 541 9.75 32.08 9.00
CA GLU A 541 9.73 32.86 10.25
C GLU A 541 11.06 33.54 10.53
N GLN A 542 12.19 32.85 10.39
CA GLN A 542 13.51 33.46 10.57
C GLN A 542 13.76 34.58 9.55
N VAL A 543 13.27 34.45 8.32
CA VAL A 543 13.32 35.51 7.30
C VAL A 543 12.39 36.68 7.67
N ARG A 544 11.18 36.41 8.18
CA ARG A 544 10.21 37.43 8.63
C ARG A 544 10.71 38.23 9.83
N MET A 545 11.42 37.59 10.75
CA MET A 545 12.00 38.20 11.95
C MET A 545 13.36 38.87 11.69
N ASN A 546 13.92 38.78 10.48
CA ASN A 546 15.23 39.33 10.16
C ASN A 546 15.14 40.82 9.81
N ASP A 547 15.60 41.67 10.74
CA ASP A 547 15.66 43.12 10.62
C ASP A 547 16.86 43.65 9.82
N SER A 548 17.86 42.82 9.51
CA SER A 548 19.07 43.26 8.80
C SER A 548 18.85 43.76 7.36
N ASN A 549 17.70 43.44 6.75
CA ASN A 549 17.33 43.95 5.42
C ASN A 549 16.04 44.79 5.51
N GLY A 550 16.22 46.10 5.69
CA GLY A 550 15.10 47.06 5.81
C GLY A 550 14.24 47.23 4.55
N GLU A 551 14.70 46.80 3.37
CA GLU A 551 13.86 46.77 2.16
C GLU A 551 12.91 45.57 2.20
N LEU A 552 13.42 44.39 2.56
CA LEU A 552 12.62 43.19 2.73
C LEU A 552 11.55 43.36 3.81
N VAL A 553 11.88 44.02 4.93
CA VAL A 553 10.91 44.34 5.99
C VAL A 553 9.76 45.21 5.46
N LYS A 554 10.06 46.25 4.67
CA LYS A 554 9.03 47.12 4.06
C LYS A 554 8.15 46.36 3.06
N LEU A 555 8.75 45.52 2.21
CA LEU A 555 8.01 44.69 1.25
C LEU A 555 7.13 43.65 1.95
N ALA A 556 7.59 43.08 3.07
CA ALA A 556 6.81 42.17 3.88
C ALA A 556 5.62 42.88 4.56
N GLN A 557 5.83 44.10 5.07
CA GLN A 557 4.77 44.94 5.64
C GLN A 557 3.70 45.27 4.59
N LEU A 558 4.10 45.77 3.41
CA LEU A 558 3.19 46.06 2.30
C LEU A 558 2.37 44.82 1.89
N LYS A 559 3.01 43.65 1.78
CA LYS A 559 2.33 42.38 1.46
C LYS A 559 1.35 41.92 2.56
N SER A 560 1.56 42.34 3.80
CA SER A 560 0.68 42.00 4.94
C SER A 560 -0.47 42.99 5.15
N ASP A 561 -0.36 44.21 4.62
CA ASP A 561 -1.42 45.22 4.72
C ASP A 561 -2.63 44.80 3.86
N PRO A 562 -3.83 44.66 4.43
CA PRO A 562 -5.03 44.33 3.67
C PRO A 562 -5.55 45.49 2.79
N ASN A 563 -4.97 46.70 2.88
CA ASN A 563 -5.39 47.89 2.14
C ASN A 563 -4.38 48.38 1.08
N ALA A 564 -3.33 47.61 0.79
CA ALA A 564 -2.26 47.95 -0.16
C ALA A 564 -2.48 47.36 -1.57
#